data_AF-A0A9D0CRI7-F1
#
_entry.id   AF-A0A9D0CRI7-F1
#
_cell.length_a   1.000
_cell.length_b   1.000
_cell.length_c   1.000
_cell.angle_alpha   90.00
_cell.angle_beta   90.00
_cell.angle_gamma   90.00
#
_symmetry.space_group_name_H-M   'P 1'
#
loop_
_entity.id
_entity.type
_entity.pdbx_description
1 polymer ?
#
loop_
_entity_poly.entity_id
_entity_poly.type
_entity_poly.pdbx_seq_one_letter_code
_entity_poly.pdbx_strand_id
1 'polypeptide(L)'
;KMVWETRKIFEDEEILVNPTAVRVPVFFGHSEAVHIETRDKLSAHDARALLEQAPGVSVIDEREDGGWPTAATDAVGRDATFVGRVREDISHPRGLNLWVVSDNVRKGAALNSVQIAEILQKNFE
;
A
#
# COMPACT_ATOMS: atom_id res chain seq x y z
N LYS A 1 4.35 -8.20 -13.94
CA LYS A 1 4.13 -6.75 -13.76
C LYS A 1 4.63 -6.30 -12.41
N MET A 2 3.97 -6.66 -11.30
CA MET A 2 4.37 -6.26 -9.93
C MET A 2 5.88 -6.36 -9.66
N VAL A 3 6.53 -7.49 -9.96
CA VAL A 3 7.99 -7.64 -9.77
C VAL A 3 8.83 -6.58 -10.50
N TRP A 4 8.59 -6.39 -11.80
CA TRP A 4 9.37 -5.47 -12.62
C TRP A 4 9.02 -4.00 -12.34
N GLU A 5 7.73 -3.69 -12.14
CA GLU A 5 7.27 -2.34 -11.85
C GLU A 5 7.79 -1.84 -10.50
N THR A 6 7.78 -2.69 -9.46
CA THR A 6 8.36 -2.35 -8.15
C THR A 6 9.84 -1.99 -8.29
N ARG A 7 10.65 -2.85 -8.93
CA ARG A 7 12.09 -2.58 -9.13
C ARG A 7 12.33 -1.29 -9.90
N LYS A 8 11.53 -1.04 -10.94
CA LYS A 8 11.63 0.18 -11.74
C LYS A 8 11.27 1.44 -10.95
N ILE A 9 10.18 1.41 -10.17
CA ILE A 9 9.72 2.56 -9.38
C ILE A 9 10.72 2.91 -8.27
N PHE A 10 11.31 1.89 -7.63
CA PHE A 10 12.29 2.08 -6.56
C PHE A 10 13.73 2.23 -7.06
N GLU A 11 13.97 2.11 -8.38
CA GLU A 11 15.30 2.11 -8.99
C GLU A 11 16.29 1.13 -8.33
N ASP A 12 15.78 -0.02 -7.88
CA ASP A 12 16.53 -1.03 -7.14
C ASP A 12 16.18 -2.44 -7.64
N GLU A 13 17.10 -3.06 -8.39
CA GLU A 13 16.94 -4.41 -8.93
C GLU A 13 17.12 -5.52 -7.89
N GLU A 14 17.72 -5.20 -6.73
CA GLU A 14 17.96 -6.16 -5.64
C GLU A 14 16.69 -6.46 -4.84
N ILE A 15 15.66 -5.60 -4.93
CA ILE A 15 14.36 -5.86 -4.29
C ILE A 15 13.77 -7.16 -4.85
N LEU A 16 13.54 -8.13 -3.97
CA LEU A 16 12.91 -9.40 -4.27
C LEU A 16 11.40 -9.28 -4.06
N VAL A 17 10.62 -9.71 -5.06
CA VAL A 17 9.16 -9.66 -5.04
C VAL A 17 8.62 -10.99 -5.53
N ASN A 18 7.72 -11.61 -4.74
CA ASN A 18 7.08 -12.88 -5.07
C ASN A 18 5.55 -12.77 -4.96
N PRO A 19 4.86 -12.24 -5.99
CA PRO A 19 3.44 -11.96 -5.91
C PRO A 19 2.59 -13.18 -6.30
N THR A 20 1.48 -13.36 -5.60
CA THR A 20 0.37 -14.21 -6.07
C THR A 20 -0.85 -13.32 -6.29
N ALA A 21 -1.38 -13.29 -7.51
CA ALA A 21 -2.55 -12.48 -7.87
C ALA A 21 -3.78 -13.37 -8.02
N VAL A 22 -4.82 -13.10 -7.22
CA VAL A 22 -6.06 -13.89 -7.20
C VAL A 22 -7.25 -12.97 -7.44
N ARG A 23 -8.22 -13.44 -8.24
CA ARG A 23 -9.51 -12.77 -8.41
C ARG A 23 -10.50 -13.31 -7.39
N VAL A 24 -11.16 -12.41 -6.67
CA VAL A 24 -12.21 -12.70 -5.69
C VAL A 24 -13.51 -11.99 -6.08
N PRO A 25 -14.70 -12.43 -5.60
CA PRO A 25 -15.98 -11.84 -5.98
C PRO A 25 -16.26 -10.51 -5.27
N VAL A 26 -15.42 -9.51 -5.53
CA VAL A 26 -15.55 -8.13 -5.07
C VAL A 26 -15.66 -7.23 -6.31
N PHE A 27 -16.63 -6.32 -6.32
CA PHE A 27 -16.92 -5.47 -7.48
C PHE A 27 -15.81 -4.44 -7.75
N PHE A 28 -15.31 -3.78 -6.70
CA PHE A 28 -14.36 -2.68 -6.79
C PHE A 28 -13.37 -2.70 -5.62
N GLY A 29 -12.19 -2.17 -5.86
CA GLY A 29 -11.10 -2.13 -4.90
C GLY A 29 -10.23 -3.38 -4.94
N HIS A 30 -8.92 -3.17 -4.82
CA HIS A 30 -7.98 -4.25 -4.58
C HIS A 30 -7.66 -4.34 -3.10
N SER A 31 -7.33 -5.54 -2.64
CA SER A 31 -6.81 -5.78 -1.30
C SER A 31 -5.60 -6.69 -1.37
N GLU A 32 -4.57 -6.33 -0.64
CA GLU A 32 -3.27 -6.96 -0.69
C GLU A 32 -2.81 -7.30 0.73
N ALA A 33 -2.61 -8.59 0.98
CA ALA A 33 -1.84 -9.04 2.13
C ALA A 33 -0.36 -8.94 1.75
N VAL A 34 0.34 -7.98 2.36
CA VAL A 34 1.72 -7.65 2.02
C VAL A 34 2.63 -8.07 3.16
N HIS A 35 3.69 -8.80 2.81
CA HIS A 35 4.78 -9.13 3.71
C HIS A 35 6.06 -8.48 3.19
N ILE A 36 6.80 -7.80 4.06
CA ILE A 36 8.07 -7.16 3.72
C ILE A 36 9.15 -7.51 4.75
N GLU A 37 10.39 -7.58 4.29
CA GLU A 37 11.58 -7.65 5.15
C GLU A 37 12.41 -6.39 4.93
N THR A 38 12.72 -5.66 6.00
CA THR A 38 13.48 -4.41 5.92
C THR A 38 14.98 -4.63 6.10
N ARG A 39 15.80 -3.68 5.63
CA ARG A 39 17.27 -3.73 5.79
C ARG A 39 17.67 -3.72 7.27
N ASP A 40 17.08 -2.81 8.04
CA ASP A 40 17.22 -2.71 9.49
C ASP A 40 15.91 -3.06 10.19
N LYS A 41 15.97 -3.41 11.49
CA LYS A 41 14.74 -3.66 12.27
C LYS A 41 13.89 -2.40 12.30
N LEU A 42 12.65 -2.52 11.84
CA LEU A 42 11.62 -1.51 11.98
C LEU A 42 10.51 -2.09 12.86
N SER A 43 10.15 -1.38 13.94
CA SER A 43 9.05 -1.82 14.78
C SER A 43 7.70 -1.56 14.10
N ALA A 44 6.67 -2.32 14.44
CA ALA A 44 5.33 -2.07 13.91
C ALA A 44 4.79 -0.69 14.31
N HIS A 45 5.19 -0.18 15.48
CA HIS A 45 4.83 1.16 15.95
C HIS A 45 5.46 2.24 15.06
N ASP A 46 6.76 2.15 14.80
CA ASP A 46 7.48 3.12 13.96
C ASP A 46 7.00 3.05 12.51
N ALA A 47 6.76 1.84 11.99
CA ALA A 47 6.18 1.65 10.66
C ALA A 47 4.81 2.34 10.54
N ARG A 48 3.94 2.19 11.54
CA ARG A 48 2.64 2.86 11.60
C ARG A 48 2.79 4.38 11.60
N ALA A 49 3.69 4.92 12.41
CA ALA A 49 3.93 6.36 12.47
C ALA A 49 4.46 6.94 11.15
N LEU A 50 5.30 6.20 10.42
CA LEU A 50 5.77 6.59 9.09
C LEU A 50 4.64 6.57 8.05
N LEU A 51 3.79 5.54 8.09
CA LEU A 51 2.64 5.42 7.19
C LEU A 51 1.60 6.50 7.41
N GLU A 52 1.35 6.91 8.66
CA GLU A 52 0.45 8.03 9.00
C GLU A 52 0.93 9.37 8.43
N GLN A 53 2.24 9.52 8.22
CA GLN A 53 2.85 10.74 7.65
C GLN A 53 2.99 10.67 6.12
N ALA A 54 2.78 9.50 5.52
CA ALA A 54 3.00 9.30 4.09
C ALA A 54 1.86 9.94 3.27
N PRO A 55 2.17 10.86 2.32
CA PRO A 55 1.15 11.51 1.51
C PRO A 55 0.30 10.50 0.72
N GLY A 56 -1.03 10.65 0.81
CA GLY A 56 -1.98 9.77 0.13
C GLY A 56 -2.19 8.41 0.79
N VAL A 57 -1.58 8.16 1.94
CA VAL A 57 -1.83 6.98 2.78
C VAL A 57 -2.75 7.37 3.93
N SER A 58 -3.69 6.48 4.26
CA SER A 58 -4.52 6.58 5.46
C SER A 58 -4.43 5.29 6.27
N VAL A 59 -4.17 5.39 7.57
CA VAL A 59 -4.03 4.23 8.44
C VAL A 59 -5.33 3.97 9.18
N ILE A 60 -5.86 2.74 9.06
CA ILE A 60 -7.02 2.23 9.81
C ILE A 60 -6.56 0.95 10.53
N ASP A 61 -6.24 1.07 11.82
CA ASP A 61 -5.61 0.00 12.61
C ASP A 61 -5.97 0.15 14.11
N GLU A 62 -7.24 -0.11 14.44
CA GLU A 62 -7.79 0.14 15.80
C GLU A 62 -7.84 -1.13 16.67
N ARG A 63 -7.44 -2.29 16.15
CA ARG A 63 -7.41 -3.59 16.86
C ARG A 63 -8.72 -3.99 17.54
N GLU A 64 -9.84 -3.54 17.00
CA GLU A 64 -11.20 -3.93 17.36
C GLU A 64 -11.99 -4.47 16.15
N ASP A 65 -13.21 -4.94 16.38
CA ASP A 65 -14.07 -5.46 15.32
C ASP A 65 -14.39 -4.35 14.31
N GLY A 66 -14.03 -4.58 13.04
CA GLY A 66 -14.18 -3.57 11.99
C GLY A 66 -13.09 -2.49 11.97
N GLY A 67 -12.13 -2.51 12.90
CA GLY A 67 -11.03 -1.54 12.99
C GLY A 67 -9.93 -1.69 11.92
N TRP A 68 -10.28 -2.12 10.70
CA TRP A 68 -9.37 -2.45 9.60
C TRP A 68 -9.97 -2.04 8.25
N PRO A 69 -9.17 -1.64 7.26
CA PRO A 69 -9.71 -1.16 6.00
C PRO A 69 -10.27 -2.30 5.16
N THR A 70 -11.41 -2.07 4.51
CA THR A 70 -11.98 -2.99 3.53
C THR A 70 -12.17 -2.33 2.16
N ALA A 71 -12.08 -3.13 1.10
CA ALA A 71 -12.25 -2.63 -0.27
C ALA A 71 -13.62 -1.96 -0.45
N ALA A 72 -14.67 -2.58 0.07
CA ALA A 72 -16.04 -2.15 -0.17
C ALA A 72 -16.43 -0.87 0.59
N THR A 73 -15.95 -0.69 1.83
CA THR A 73 -16.39 0.42 2.70
C THR A 73 -15.44 1.61 2.70
N ASP A 74 -14.13 1.36 2.63
CA ASP A 74 -13.13 2.39 2.88
C ASP A 74 -12.49 2.88 1.59
N ALA A 75 -12.24 1.98 0.64
CA ALA A 75 -11.48 2.32 -0.55
C ALA A 75 -12.32 2.90 -1.69
N VAL A 76 -13.50 2.33 -1.98
CA VAL A 76 -14.31 2.70 -3.15
C VAL A 76 -14.61 4.20 -3.18
N GLY A 77 -14.30 4.83 -4.31
CA GLY A 77 -14.55 6.24 -4.56
C GLY A 77 -13.62 7.21 -3.82
N ARG A 78 -12.64 6.71 -3.05
CA ARG A 78 -11.66 7.53 -2.33
C ARG A 78 -10.31 7.55 -3.04
N ASP A 79 -9.58 8.63 -2.79
CA ASP A 79 -8.27 8.88 -3.41
C ASP A 79 -7.10 8.29 -2.60
N ALA A 80 -7.31 8.01 -1.31
CA ALA A 80 -6.27 7.48 -0.43
C ALA A 80 -6.06 5.97 -0.63
N THR A 81 -4.84 5.52 -0.38
CA THR A 81 -4.52 4.11 -0.14
C THR A 81 -4.62 3.84 1.35
N PHE A 82 -5.41 2.85 1.74
CA PHE A 82 -5.67 2.51 3.13
C PHE A 82 -4.76 1.37 3.58
N VAL A 83 -4.17 1.51 4.76
CA VAL A 83 -3.26 0.50 5.33
C VAL A 83 -3.72 0.16 6.75
N GLY A 84 -3.69 -1.12 7.08
CA GLY A 84 -3.94 -1.62 8.43
C GLY A 84 -3.24 -2.93 8.68
N ARG A 85 -3.59 -3.60 9.80
CA ARG A 85 -3.02 -4.88 10.23
C ARG A 85 -1.49 -4.86 10.33
N VAL A 86 -0.92 -3.69 10.62
CA VAL A 86 0.53 -3.48 10.70
C VAL A 86 1.06 -4.19 11.94
N ARG A 87 1.90 -5.19 11.71
CA ARG A 87 2.48 -6.00 12.79
C ARG A 87 3.83 -6.55 12.40
N GLU A 88 4.64 -6.83 13.40
CA GLU A 88 5.89 -7.56 13.23
C GLU A 88 5.61 -9.00 12.82
N ASP A 89 6.50 -9.52 11.99
CA ASP A 89 6.48 -10.91 11.61
C ASP A 89 7.00 -11.81 12.74
N ILE A 90 6.38 -12.98 12.86
CA ILE A 90 6.73 -13.96 13.89
C ILE A 90 7.88 -14.89 13.47
N SER A 91 8.26 -14.90 12.19
CA SER A 91 9.25 -15.81 11.61
C SER A 91 10.53 -15.12 11.15
N HIS A 92 10.49 -13.81 10.87
CA HIS A 92 11.67 -13.02 10.48
C HIS A 92 11.86 -11.81 11.40
N PRO A 93 13.05 -11.61 12.01
CA PRO A 93 13.25 -10.53 12.98
C PRO A 93 13.03 -9.14 12.39
N ARG A 94 13.24 -8.95 11.08
CA ARG A 94 13.01 -7.68 10.36
C ARG A 94 11.76 -7.68 9.48
N GLY A 95 10.88 -8.66 9.68
CA GLY A 95 9.67 -8.82 8.88
C GLY A 95 8.54 -7.96 9.42
N LEU A 96 7.72 -7.42 8.51
CA LEU A 96 6.46 -6.75 8.80
C LEU A 96 5.36 -7.32 7.89
N ASN A 97 4.16 -7.37 8.43
CA ASN A 97 2.95 -7.75 7.71
C ASN A 97 1.98 -6.57 7.69
N LEU A 98 1.35 -6.33 6.55
CA LEU A 98 0.39 -5.25 6.32
C LEU A 98 -0.81 -5.74 5.52
N TRP A 99 -1.90 -5.01 5.64
CA TRP A 99 -3.09 -5.14 4.81
C TRP A 99 -3.33 -3.82 4.09
N VAL A 100 -3.25 -3.83 2.77
CA VAL A 100 -3.34 -2.63 1.92
C VAL A 100 -4.57 -2.71 1.04
N VAL A 101 -5.34 -1.63 0.98
CA VAL A 101 -6.58 -1.56 0.21
C VAL A 101 -6.66 -0.22 -0.52
N SER A 102 -7.05 -0.24 -1.79
CA SER A 102 -7.24 0.99 -2.57
C SER A 102 -8.25 0.79 -3.69
N ASP A 103 -8.91 1.88 -4.11
CA ASP A 103 -9.72 1.87 -5.33
C ASP A 103 -8.79 1.72 -6.54
N ASN A 104 -8.92 0.57 -7.22
CA ASN A 104 -8.05 0.18 -8.33
C ASN A 104 -8.34 0.96 -9.62
N VAL A 105 -9.57 1.47 -9.81
CA VAL A 105 -9.94 2.23 -11.00
C VAL A 105 -9.55 3.70 -10.81
N ARG A 106 -9.77 4.23 -9.60
CA ARG A 106 -9.48 5.62 -9.26
C ARG A 106 -8.02 5.82 -8.92
N LYS A 107 -7.55 5.39 -7.74
CA LYS A 107 -6.14 5.60 -7.34
C LYS A 107 -5.18 4.78 -8.19
N GLY A 108 -5.52 3.51 -8.45
CA GLY A 108 -4.67 2.58 -9.20
C GLY A 108 -4.45 2.92 -10.68
N ALA A 109 -5.21 3.89 -11.24
CA ALA A 109 -5.06 4.29 -12.64
C ALA A 109 -5.31 5.79 -12.85
N ALA A 110 -6.54 6.28 -12.66
CA ALA A 110 -6.95 7.61 -13.06
C ALA A 110 -6.23 8.73 -12.28
N LEU A 111 -6.27 8.68 -10.94
CA LEU A 111 -5.69 9.73 -10.11
C LEU A 111 -4.16 9.76 -10.25
N ASN A 112 -3.50 8.60 -10.30
CA ASN A 112 -2.04 8.58 -10.49
C ASN A 112 -1.64 9.25 -11.82
N SER A 113 -2.42 9.04 -12.88
CA SER A 113 -2.19 9.69 -14.19
C SER A 113 -2.36 11.21 -14.13
N VAL A 114 -3.40 11.69 -13.45
CA VAL A 114 -3.65 13.14 -13.25
C VAL A 114 -2.56 13.76 -12.37
N GLN A 115 -2.18 13.12 -11.26
CA GLN A 115 -1.13 13.60 -10.37
C GLN A 115 0.22 13.73 -11.09
N ILE A 116 0.58 12.77 -11.95
CA ILE A 116 1.77 12.89 -12.80
C ILE A 116 1.67 14.12 -13.72
N ALA A 117 0.52 14.34 -14.37
CA ALA A 117 0.31 15.50 -15.22
C ALA A 117 0.43 16.83 -14.47
N GLU A 118 -0.14 16.93 -13.26
CA GLU A 118 -0.04 18.10 -12.38
C GLU A 118 1.41 18.39 -11.96
N ILE A 119 2.19 17.36 -11.64
CA ILE A 119 3.62 17.51 -11.30
C ILE A 119 4.41 17.98 -12.52
N LEU A 120 4.15 17.42 -13.70
CA LEU A 120 4.81 17.85 -14.94
C LEU A 120 4.50 19.32 -15.21
N GLN A 121 3.23 19.73 -15.14
CA GLN A 121 2.83 21.13 -15.34
C GLN A 121 3.59 22.07 -14.39
N LYS A 122 3.66 21.76 -13.09
CA LYS A 122 4.38 22.57 -12.09
C LYS A 122 5.89 22.65 -12.35
N ASN A 123 6.50 21.63 -12.94
CA ASN A 123 7.94 21.58 -13.21
C ASN A 123 8.32 22.25 -14.55
N PHE A 124 7.35 22.54 -15.42
CA PHE A 124 7.57 23.20 -16.71
C PHE A 124 7.22 24.70 -16.72
N GLU A 125 6.66 25.24 -15.64
CA GLU A 125 6.57 26.68 -15.35
C GLU A 125 7.79 27.17 -14.55
#